data_AF-A0A2E9KLT9-F1
#
_entry.id   AF-A0A2E9KLT9-F1
#
_cell.length_a   1.000
_cell.length_b   1.000
_cell.length_c   1.000
_cell.angle_alpha   90.00
_cell.angle_beta   90.00
_cell.angle_gamma   90.00
#
_symmetry.space_group_name_H-M   'P 1'
#
loop_
_entity.id
_entity.type
_entity.pdbx_description
1 polymer ?
#
loop_
_entity_poly.entity_id
_entity_poly.type
_entity_poly.pdbx_seq_one_letter_code
_entity_poly.pdbx_strand_id
1 'polypeptide(L)' 'MSKRWYQENRRDPWRREARSKGYRARSAYKLKQIQDRFSVMRKGDSVLDIGCHPGGWTQV' A
#
# COMPACT_ATOMS: atom_id res chain seq x y z
N MET A 1 13.68 2.16 18.69
CA MET A 1 12.78 1.21 18.00
C MET A 1 12.74 -0.11 18.77
N SER A 2 11.57 -0.58 19.20
CA SER A 2 11.44 -1.81 19.99
C SER A 2 11.82 -3.06 19.16
N LYS A 3 12.57 -4.01 19.74
CA LYS A 3 12.93 -5.30 19.10
C LYS A 3 11.70 -6.05 18.57
N ARG A 4 10.56 -5.92 19.25
CA ARG A 4 9.29 -6.54 18.87
C ARG A 4 8.74 -6.02 17.54
N TRP A 5 8.72 -4.69 17.36
CA TRP A 5 8.26 -4.04 16.12
C TRP A 5 9.08 -4.50 14.90
N TYR A 6 10.39 -4.67 15.06
CA TYR A 6 11.26 -5.13 13.98
C TYR A 6 10.97 -6.60 13.58
N GLN A 7 10.72 -7.47 14.57
CA GLN A 7 10.39 -8.88 14.30
C GLN A 7 9.02 -9.03 13.63
N GLU A 8 8.01 -8.26 14.06
CA GLU A 8 6.67 -8.25 13.45
C GLU A 8 6.74 -7.76 11.99
N ASN A 9 7.46 -6.66 11.71
CA ASN A 9 7.59 -6.15 10.34
C ASN A 9 8.36 -7.09 9.40
N ARG A 10 9.33 -7.87 9.91
CA ARG A 10 10.03 -8.89 9.11
C ARG A 10 9.14 -10.05 8.69
N ARG A 11 8.09 -10.34 9.47
CA ARG A 11 7.16 -11.45 9.21
C ARG A 11 5.90 -11.01 8.46
N ASP A 12 5.79 -9.74 8.07
CA ASP A 12 4.61 -9.23 7.38
C ASP A 12 4.36 -9.97 6.04
N PRO A 13 3.29 -10.79 5.95
CA PRO A 13 2.98 -11.56 4.75
C PRO A 13 2.61 -10.65 3.58
N TRP A 14 1.97 -9.49 3.85
CA TRP A 14 1.52 -8.55 2.84
C TRP A 14 2.68 -7.91 2.08
N ARG A 15 3.84 -7.74 2.74
CA ARG A 15 5.05 -7.26 2.05
C ARG A 15 5.56 -8.29 1.04
N ARG A 16 5.54 -9.58 1.38
CA ARG A 16 5.97 -10.65 0.46
C ARG A 16 5.00 -10.81 -0.69
N GLU A 17 3.71 -10.79 -0.39
CA GLU A 17 2.66 -10.91 -1.40
C GLU A 17 2.68 -9.72 -2.37
N ALA A 18 2.85 -8.50 -1.84
CA ALA A 18 2.98 -7.29 -2.67
C ALA A 18 4.12 -7.44 -3.66
N ARG A 19 5.30 -7.87 -3.19
CA ARG A 19 6.45 -8.10 -4.06
C ARG A 19 6.20 -9.20 -5.09
N SER A 20 5.54 -10.30 -4.70
CA SER A 20 5.17 -11.40 -5.61
C SER A 20 4.22 -10.94 -6.72
N LYS A 21 3.26 -10.06 -6.40
CA LYS A 21 2.31 -9.47 -7.36
C LYS A 21 2.86 -8.24 -8.10
N GLY A 22 4.14 -7.89 -7.92
CA GLY A 22 4.78 -6.75 -8.60
C GLY A 22 4.42 -5.37 -8.02
N TYR A 23 3.80 -5.30 -6.84
CA TYR A 23 3.55 -4.04 -6.14
C TYR A 23 4.83 -3.51 -5.45
N ARG A 24 5.05 -2.20 -5.56
CA ARG A 24 6.17 -1.48 -4.94
C ARG A 24 6.14 -1.50 -3.42
N ALA A 25 4.94 -1.53 -2.84
CA ALA A 25 4.75 -1.64 -1.40
C ALA A 25 3.41 -2.30 -1.05
N ARG A 26 3.34 -2.84 0.17
CA ARG A 26 2.09 -3.35 0.75
C ARG A 26 0.99 -2.29 0.89
N SER A 27 1.34 -1.00 0.80
CA SER A 27 0.39 0.10 0.85
C SER A 27 -0.57 0.10 -0.35
N ALA A 28 -0.17 -0.49 -1.48
CA ALA A 28 -1.03 -0.72 -2.65
C ALA A 28 -2.32 -1.47 -2.26
N TYR A 29 -2.20 -2.55 -1.48
CA TYR A 29 -3.36 -3.31 -1.01
C TYR A 29 -4.29 -2.47 -0.13
N LYS A 30 -3.73 -1.60 0.71
CA LYS A 30 -4.55 -0.74 1.58
C LYS A 30 -5.41 0.20 0.75
N LEU A 31 -4.83 0.85 -0.26
CA LEU A 31 -5.58 1.76 -1.12
C LEU A 31 -6.66 1.02 -1.91
N LYS A 32 -6.34 -0.15 -2.48
CA LYS A 32 -7.33 -0.99 -3.17
C LYS A 32 -8.49 -1.40 -2.27
N GLN A 33 -8.20 -1.87 -1.04
CA GLN A 33 -9.24 -2.25 -0.08
C GLN A 33 -10.11 -1.06 0.37
N ILE A 34 -9.50 0.11 0.54
CA ILE A 34 -10.24 1.36 0.84
C ILE A 34 -11.15 1.72 -0.34
N GLN A 35 -10.62 1.65 -1.56
CA GLN A 35 -11.37 1.94 -2.77
C GLN A 35 -12.54 0.97 -2.97
N ASP A 36 -12.32 -0.34 -2.79
CA ASP A 36 -13.36 -1.36 -2.92
C ASP A 36 -14.47 -1.18 -1.87
N ARG A 37 -14.12 -0.78 -0.64
CA ARG A 37 -15.09 -0.64 0.46
C ARG A 37 -15.83 0.69 0.45
N PHE A 38 -15.18 1.77 0.04
CA PHE A 38 -15.68 3.13 0.24
C PHE A 38 -15.81 3.95 -1.05
N SER A 39 -15.28 3.47 -2.18
CA SER A 39 -15.32 4.15 -3.47
C SER A 39 -14.83 5.60 -3.39
N VAL A 40 -13.68 5.81 -2.72
CA VAL A 40 -13.13 7.14 -2.40
C VAL A 40 -12.67 7.93 -3.63
N MET A 41 -12.31 7.24 -4.71
CA MET A 41 -11.92 7.83 -6.00
C MET A 41 -12.87 7.37 -7.10
N ARG A 42 -13.14 8.23 -8.07
CA ARG A 42 -13.98 7.94 -9.23
C ARG A 42 -13.25 8.27 -10.52
N LYS A 43 -13.72 7.69 -11.63
CA LYS A 43 -13.18 8.02 -12.94
C LYS A 43 -13.41 9.52 -13.22
N GLY A 44 -12.32 10.24 -13.49
CA GLY A 44 -12.34 11.68 -13.73
C GLY A 44 -11.87 12.53 -12.56
N ASP A 45 -11.64 11.94 -11.38
CA ASP A 45 -11.07 12.68 -10.25
C ASP A 45 -9.59 12.99 -10.50
N SER A 46 -9.19 14.20 -10.09
CA SER A 46 -7.77 14.59 -10.01
C SER A 46 -7.23 14.18 -8.65
N VAL A 47 -6.25 13.27 -8.61
CA VAL A 47 -5.68 12.72 -7.38
C VAL A 47 -4.23 13.18 -7.21
N LEU A 48 -3.89 13.66 -6.02
CA LEU A 48 -2.54 14.03 -5.63
C LEU A 48 -2.03 13.10 -4.52
N ASP A 49 -0.92 12.41 -4.78
CA ASP A 49 -0.21 11.58 -3.81
C ASP A 49 0.98 12.35 -3.22
N ILE A 50 0.91 12.73 -1.94
CA ILE A 50 1.93 13.53 -1.26
C ILE A 50 2.84 12.63 -0.44
N GLY A 51 4.17 12.82 -0.56
CA GLY A 51 5.14 12.03 0.20
C GLY A 51 5.26 10.60 -0.29
N CYS A 52 5.03 10.40 -1.59
CA CYS A 52 4.99 9.08 -2.20
C CYS A 52 6.38 8.43 -2.24
N HIS A 53 6.70 7.65 -1.20
CA HIS A 53 7.83 6.74 -1.19
C HIS A 53 7.40 5.42 -0.52
N PRO A 54 7.51 4.26 -1.19
CA PRO A 54 8.22 3.97 -2.44
C PRO A 54 7.34 3.97 -3.71
N GLY A 55 6.17 4.63 -3.73
CA GLY A 55 5.32 4.62 -4.95
C GLY A 55 4.09 3.71 -4.91
N GLY A 56 3.73 3.13 -3.75
CA GLY A 56 2.73 2.06 -3.70
C GLY A 56 1.29 2.49 -3.98
N TRP A 57 0.92 3.74 -3.68
CA TRP A 57 -0.42 4.27 -3.95
C TRP A 57 -0.53 4.78 -5.37
N THR A 58 0.44 5.58 -5.84
CA THR A 58 0.49 6.02 -7.24
C THR A 58 0.53 4.88 -8.27
N GLN A 59 1.02 3.69 -7.91
CA GLN A 59 1.08 2.54 -8.83
C GLN A 59 -0.30 1.95 -9.16
N VAL A 60 -1.27 2.03 -8.24
CA VAL A 60 -2.59 1.39 -8.35
C VAL A 60 -3.65 2.36 -8.82
#